data_AF-A0A832Y514-F1
#
_entry.id   AF-A0A832Y514-F1
#
_cell.length_a   1.000
_cell.length_b   1.000
_cell.length_c   1.000
_cell.angle_alpha   90.00
_cell.angle_beta   90.00
_cell.angle_gamma   90.00
#
_symmetry.space_group_name_H-M   'P 1'
#
loop_
_entity.id
_entity.type
_entity.pdbx_description
1 polymer ?
#
loop_
_entity_poly.entity_id
_entity_poly.type
_entity_poly.pdbx_seq_one_letter_code
_entity_poly.pdbx_strand_id
1 'polypeptide(L)'
;MVTLLLSSRADDASMNLYGAVLALGGWSEGEEFGHGFVHFHSSKPVHLLLIDGLHINADEIDSAHSSAVDIDVEEVLVLSRHAAKSG
;
A
#
# COMPACT_ATOMS: atom_id res chain seq x y z
N MET A 1 -14.88 -5.05 3.55
CA MET A 1 -13.57 -5.70 3.51
C MET A 1 -12.84 -5.28 2.24
N VAL A 2 -11.53 -5.06 2.31
CA VAL A 2 -10.70 -4.58 1.19
C VAL A 2 -9.36 -5.32 1.12
N THR A 3 -8.77 -5.39 -0.07
CA THR A 3 -7.37 -5.75 -0.27
C THR A 3 -6.50 -4.50 -0.09
N LEU A 4 -5.45 -4.59 0.74
CA LEU A 4 -4.51 -3.50 0.96
C LEU A 4 -3.22 -3.75 0.15
N LEU A 5 -2.96 -2.89 -0.84
CA LEU A 5 -1.67 -2.87 -1.54
C LEU A 5 -0.69 -2.01 -0.73
N LEU A 6 0.36 -2.62 -0.19
CA LEU A 6 1.38 -1.95 0.61
C LEU A 6 2.61 -1.60 -0.22
N SER A 7 2.93 -0.32 -0.30
CA SER A 7 4.14 0.22 -0.94
C SER A 7 4.99 1.01 0.06
N SER A 8 6.29 1.10 -0.20
CA SER A 8 7.27 1.71 0.70
C SER A 8 8.15 2.71 -0.06
N ARG A 9 8.21 3.96 0.41
CA ARG A 9 9.10 5.00 -0.14
C ARG A 9 10.58 4.64 0.01
N ALA A 10 10.91 3.75 0.93
CA ALA A 10 12.27 3.25 1.17
C ALA A 10 12.70 2.10 0.22
N ASP A 11 11.87 1.69 -0.75
CA ASP A 11 12.19 0.65 -1.74
C ASP A 11 11.88 1.13 -3.17
N ASP A 12 12.91 1.33 -3.99
CA ASP A 12 12.78 1.83 -5.37
C ASP A 12 11.89 0.93 -6.24
N ALA A 13 11.95 -0.40 -6.06
CA ALA A 13 11.09 -1.30 -6.81
C ALA A 13 9.62 -1.15 -6.39
N SER A 14 9.41 -0.93 -5.09
CA SER A 14 8.09 -0.61 -4.55
C SER A 14 7.53 0.68 -5.16
N MET A 15 8.34 1.74 -5.24
CA MET A 15 7.93 3.00 -5.86
C MET A 15 7.63 2.88 -7.36
N ASN A 16 8.37 2.04 -8.10
CA ASN A 16 8.07 1.75 -9.50
C ASN A 16 6.71 1.05 -9.64
N LEU A 17 6.43 0.05 -8.81
CA LEU A 17 5.14 -0.66 -8.81
C LEU A 17 3.99 0.25 -8.37
N TYR A 18 4.20 1.06 -7.32
CA TYR A 18 3.26 2.07 -6.85
C TYR A 18 2.84 3.03 -7.98
N GLY A 19 3.82 3.59 -8.70
CA GLY A 19 3.57 4.46 -9.84
C GLY A 19 2.84 3.75 -10.98
N ALA A 20 3.22 2.51 -11.29
CA ALA A 20 2.55 1.71 -12.32
C ALA A 20 1.09 1.39 -11.96
N VAL A 21 0.80 1.08 -10.69
CA VAL A 21 -0.56 0.82 -10.19
C VAL A 21 -1.42 2.09 -10.26
N LEU A 22 -0.88 3.24 -9.83
CA LEU A 22 -1.59 4.53 -9.95
C LEU A 22 -1.91 4.90 -11.39
N ALA A 23 -0.98 4.62 -12.32
CA ALA A 23 -1.16 4.90 -13.75
C ALA A 23 -2.29 4.10 -14.41
N LEU A 24 -2.77 3.01 -13.79
CA LEU A 24 -3.95 2.27 -14.26
C LEU A 24 -5.26 3.07 -14.10
N GLY A 25 -5.22 4.17 -13.34
CA GLY A 25 -6.36 5.04 -13.10
C GLY A 25 -7.37 4.43 -12.11
N GLY A 26 -8.43 5.19 -11.83
CA GLY A 26 -9.46 4.78 -10.87
C GLY A 26 -9.11 5.04 -9.42
N TRP A 27 -8.00 5.72 -9.12
CA TRP A 27 -7.58 6.07 -7.76
C TRP A 27 -8.01 7.49 -7.39
N SER A 28 -8.29 7.71 -6.10
CA SER A 28 -8.43 9.06 -5.53
C SER A 28 -7.12 9.84 -5.57
N GLU A 29 -7.16 11.15 -5.35
CA GLU A 29 -5.94 11.98 -5.21
C GLU A 29 -5.05 11.55 -4.04
N GLY A 30 -5.66 10.89 -3.05
CA GLY A 30 -5.00 10.31 -1.90
C GLY A 30 -5.09 11.21 -0.67
N GLU A 31 -4.97 10.60 0.51
CA GLU A 31 -5.08 11.29 1.80
C GLU A 31 -4.03 10.77 2.78
N GLU A 32 -3.52 11.66 3.62
CA GLU A 32 -2.50 11.31 4.62
C GLU A 32 -3.18 10.80 5.90
N PHE A 33 -2.76 9.63 6.36
CA PHE A 33 -3.16 9.04 7.62
C PHE A 33 -1.94 8.80 8.52
N GLY A 34 -2.17 8.50 9.80
CA GLY A 34 -1.08 8.25 10.74
C GLY A 34 -0.16 7.08 10.34
N HIS A 35 -0.64 6.15 9.54
CA HIS A 35 0.13 5.00 9.04
C HIS A 35 0.66 5.19 7.60
N GLY A 36 0.42 6.34 6.96
CA GLY A 36 0.94 6.68 5.63
C GLY A 36 -0.10 7.27 4.68
N PHE A 37 0.28 7.43 3.41
CA PHE A 37 -0.55 8.05 2.38
C PHE A 37 -1.40 7.00 1.67
N VAL A 38 -2.71 7.21 1.62
CA VAL A 38 -3.69 6.21 1.14
C VAL A 38 -4.43 6.72 -0.08
N HIS A 39 -4.47 5.90 -1.13
CA HIS A 39 -5.39 6.06 -2.24
C HIS A 39 -6.51 5.02 -2.20
N PHE A 40 -7.72 5.46 -2.53
CA PHE A 40 -8.90 4.62 -2.62
C PHE A 40 -9.25 4.37 -4.08
N HIS A 41 -9.50 3.11 -4.46
CA HIS A 41 -9.99 2.81 -5.80
C HIS A 41 -11.50 3.08 -5.89
N SER A 42 -11.93 3.76 -6.95
CA SER A 42 -13.30 4.27 -7.13
C SER A 42 -14.34 3.17 -7.40
N SER A 43 -13.90 1.99 -7.81
CA SER A 43 -14.79 0.90 -8.26
C SER A 43 -14.40 -0.50 -7.79
N LYS A 44 -13.33 -0.65 -7.00
CA LYS A 44 -12.82 -1.93 -6.54
C LYS A 44 -12.55 -1.85 -5.03
N PRO A 45 -12.75 -2.93 -4.26
CA PRO A 45 -12.46 -2.96 -2.83
C PRO A 45 -10.95 -3.09 -2.59
N VAL A 46 -10.17 -2.12 -3.08
CA VAL A 46 -8.72 -2.12 -3.02
C VAL A 46 -8.24 -0.73 -2.60
N HIS A 47 -7.38 -0.68 -1.59
CA HIS A 47 -6.70 0.53 -1.16
C HIS A 47 -5.20 0.40 -1.45
N LEU A 48 -4.57 1.51 -1.81
CA LEU A 48 -3.12 1.58 -2.05
C LEU A 48 -2.51 2.46 -0.96
N LEU A 49 -1.69 1.86 -0.12
CA LEU A 49 -1.01 2.53 0.99
C LEU A 49 0.47 2.70 0.67
N LEU A 50 0.98 3.91 0.87
CA LEU A 50 2.38 4.27 0.77
C LEU A 50 2.92 4.70 2.14
N ILE A 51 3.84 3.90 2.67
CA ILE A 51 4.54 4.17 3.93
C ILE A 51 5.94 4.76 3.69
N ASP A 52 6.49 5.46 4.68
CA ASP A 52 7.84 6.04 4.58
C ASP A 52 8.96 5.04 4.85
N GLY A 53 8.72 4.08 5.75
CA GLY A 53 9.70 3.07 6.15
C GLY A 53 9.67 1.81 5.27
N LEU A 54 10.56 0.85 5.59
CA LEU A 54 10.52 -0.47 4.97
C LEU A 54 9.31 -1.26 5.47
N HIS A 55 8.62 -1.93 4.54
CA HIS A 55 7.46 -2.78 4.83
C HIS A 55 7.74 -3.91 5.84
N ILE A 56 8.99 -4.38 5.95
CA ILE A 56 9.38 -5.42 6.93
C ILE A 56 9.25 -4.97 8.39
N ASN A 57 9.15 -3.66 8.64
CA ASN A 57 9.00 -3.09 9.98
C ASN A 57 7.58 -2.52 10.20
N ALA A 58 6.65 -2.75 9.26
CA ALA A 58 5.28 -2.26 9.33
C ALA A 58 4.39 -3.25 10.09
N ASP A 59 4.68 -3.42 11.38
CA ASP A 59 3.88 -4.27 12.26
C ASP A 59 2.44 -3.77 12.35
N GLU A 60 1.47 -4.69 12.40
CA GLU A 60 0.03 -4.40 12.58
C GLU A 60 -0.56 -3.41 11.56
N ILE A 61 0.03 -3.31 10.37
CA ILE A 61 -0.36 -2.32 9.35
C ILE A 61 -1.82 -2.48 8.87
N ASP A 62 -2.32 -3.71 8.86
CA ASP A 62 -3.71 -4.06 8.57
C ASP A 62 -4.68 -3.50 9.62
N SER A 63 -4.33 -3.65 10.89
CA SER A 63 -5.11 -3.17 12.04
C SER A 63 -5.07 -1.64 12.11
N ALA A 64 -3.90 -1.04 11.87
CA ALA A 64 -3.72 0.41 11.80
C ALA A 64 -4.57 1.01 10.67
N HIS A 65 -4.52 0.40 9.48
CA HIS A 65 -5.35 0.82 8.35
C HIS A 65 -6.84 0.68 8.67
N SER A 66 -7.26 -0.50 9.16
CA SER A 66 -8.68 -0.77 9.45
C SER A 66 -9.27 0.22 10.44
N SER A 67 -8.50 0.58 11.47
CA SER A 67 -8.89 1.57 12.47
C SER A 67 -8.96 2.99 11.90
N ALA A 68 -8.08 3.34 10.96
CA ALA A 68 -7.99 4.68 10.40
C ALA A 68 -9.10 4.98 9.38
N VAL A 69 -9.53 3.96 8.61
CA VAL A 69 -10.53 4.13 7.54
C VAL A 69 -11.88 3.47 7.83
N ASP A 70 -12.07 2.89 9.02
CA ASP A 70 -13.28 2.18 9.47
C ASP A 70 -13.73 1.06 8.50
N ILE A 71 -12.76 0.31 7.96
CA ILE A 71 -12.97 -0.77 6.99
C ILE A 71 -12.01 -1.92 7.26
N ASP A 72 -12.53 -3.14 7.38
CA ASP A 72 -11.69 -4.34 7.56
C ASP A 72 -10.79 -4.61 6.35
N VAL A 73 -9.52 -4.94 6.63
CA VAL A 73 -8.56 -5.47 5.65
C VAL A 73 -8.69 -6.99 5.57
N GLU A 74 -8.96 -7.52 4.37
CA GLU A 74 -9.04 -8.96 4.10
C GLU A 74 -7.66 -9.58 3.89
N GLU A 75 -6.80 -8.88 3.15
CA GLU A 75 -5.46 -9.32 2.83
C GLU A 75 -4.53 -8.11 2.59
N VAL A 76 -3.23 -8.33 2.77
CA VAL A 76 -2.19 -7.34 2.47
C VAL A 76 -1.27 -7.89 1.39
N LEU A 77 -1.18 -7.19 0.25
CA LEU A 77 -0.25 -7.48 -0.83
C LEU A 77 0.91 -6.49 -0.81
N VAL A 78 2.10 -6.98 -0.50
CA VAL A 78 3.30 -6.14 -0.39
C VAL A 78 3.96 -5.98 -1.76
N LEU A 79 3.98 -4.76 -2.28
CA LEU A 79 4.70 -4.38 -3.50
C LEU A 79 6.16 -4.12 -3.12
N SER A 80 7.03 -5.12 -3.27
CA SER A 80 8.44 -4.99 -2.91
C SER A 80 9.38 -5.62 -3.92
N ARG A 81 10.65 -5.22 -3.86
CA ARG A 81 11.72 -5.84 -4.65
C ARG A 81 11.94 -7.30 -4.21
N HIS A 82 11.95 -8.22 -5.16
CA HIS A 82 12.52 -9.55 -4.91
C HIS A 82 14.05 -9.48 -5.01
N ALA A 83 14.75 -9.71 -3.89
CA ALA A 83 16.20 -9.75 -3.82
C ALA A 83 16.71 -11.19 -3.73
N ALA A 84 17.00 -11.82 -4.86
CA ALA A 84 17.64 -13.14 -4.90
C ALA A 84 19.16 -13.03 -5.10
N LYS A 85 19.95 -13.89 -4.46
CA LYS A 85 21.42 -13.91 -4.52
C LYS A 85 22.00 -14.42 -5.86
N SER A 86 21.15 -14.75 -6.84
CA SER A 86 21.52 -15.38 -8.10
C SER A 86 21.38 -14.45 -9.32
N GLY A 87 21.51 -13.13 -9.11
CA GLY A 87 21.54 -12.15 -10.20
C GLY A 87 22.74 -12.34 -11.12
#